data_AF-A0A7J9GKG9-F1
#
_entry.id   AF-A0A7J9GKG9-F1
#
_cell.length_a   1.000
_cell.length_b   1.000
_cell.length_c   1.000
_cell.angle_alpha   90.00
_cell.angle_beta   90.00
_cell.angle_gamma   90.00
#
_symmetry.space_group_name_H-M   'P 1'
#
loop_
_entity.id
_entity.type
_entity.pdbx_description
1 polymer ?
#
loop_
_entity_poly.entity_id
_entity_poly.type
_entity_poly.pdbx_seq_one_letter_code
_entity_poly.pdbx_strand_id
1 'polypeptide(L)'
;MTQNNLQELKEVWDQRDDETKQLFYFNYGDLPYLLDVKVDKNLFRALTQYWNLAYSCFTFGKVDLVPTVEECTILLCFPRI
;
A
#
# COMPACT_ATOMS: atom_id res chain seq x y z
N MET A 1 -18.63 -14.31 -0.51
CA MET A 1 -17.33 -13.66 -0.23
C MET A 1 -17.63 -12.24 0.24
N THR A 2 -17.13 -11.84 1.40
CA THR A 2 -17.29 -10.47 1.89
C THR A 2 -16.37 -9.57 1.07
N GLN A 3 -16.93 -8.62 0.32
CA GLN A 3 -16.14 -7.71 -0.48
C GLN A 3 -15.63 -6.59 0.43
N ASN A 4 -14.33 -6.58 0.74
CA ASN A 4 -13.73 -5.51 1.53
C ASN A 4 -13.80 -4.19 0.74
N ASN A 5 -14.35 -3.16 1.37
CA ASN A 5 -14.50 -1.84 0.79
C ASN A 5 -13.55 -0.84 1.47
N LEU A 6 -12.55 -0.36 0.74
CA LEU A 6 -11.60 0.63 1.25
C LEU A 6 -12.27 1.95 1.64
N GLN A 7 -13.40 2.30 1.01
CA GLN A 7 -14.14 3.52 1.32
C GLN A 7 -14.74 3.45 2.73
N GLU A 8 -15.35 2.33 3.08
CA GLU A 8 -15.90 2.09 4.43
C GLU A 8 -14.79 2.11 5.49
N LEU A 9 -13.63 1.51 5.17
CA LEU A 9 -12.47 1.55 6.08
C LEU A 9 -11.98 2.98 6.30
N LYS A 10 -11.94 3.79 5.25
CA LYS A 10 -11.56 5.20 5.33
C LYS A 10 -12.54 6.00 6.17
N GLU A 11 -13.85 5.79 5.98
CA GLU A 11 -14.88 6.45 6.79
C GLU A 11 -14.76 6.11 8.28
N VAL A 12 -14.50 4.84 8.61
CA VAL A 12 -14.25 4.41 9.99
C VAL A 12 -12.99 5.07 10.56
N TRP A 13 -11.94 5.22 9.76
CA TRP A 13 -10.71 5.89 10.16
C TRP A 13 -10.92 7.39 10.40
N ASP A 14 -11.64 8.06 9.50
CA ASP A 14 -11.91 9.50 9.58
C ASP A 14 -12.71 9.87 10.83
N GLN A 15 -13.64 9.00 11.24
CA GLN A 15 -14.45 9.13 12.46
C GLN A 15 -13.68 8.92 13.77
N ARG A 16 -12.44 8.39 13.74
CA ARG A 16 -11.64 8.22 14.97
C ARG A 16 -11.19 9.57 15.52
N ASP A 17 -11.19 9.67 16.85
CA ASP A 17 -10.65 10.79 17.59
C ASP A 17 -9.12 10.85 17.48
N ASP A 18 -8.57 12.02 17.80
CA ASP A 18 -7.13 12.28 17.65
C ASP A 18 -6.27 11.44 18.60
N GLU A 19 -6.76 11.06 19.78
CA GLU A 19 -6.02 10.22 20.73
C GLU A 19 -5.85 8.81 20.18
N THR A 20 -6.91 8.24 19.62
CA THR A 20 -6.87 6.94 18.92
C THR A 20 -5.93 7.00 17.71
N LYS A 21 -5.98 8.08 16.92
CA LYS A 21 -5.09 8.26 15.76
C LYS A 21 -3.63 8.39 16.18
N GLN A 22 -3.34 9.13 17.25
CA GLN A 22 -1.99 9.24 17.80
C GLN A 22 -1.46 7.92 18.36
N LEU A 23 -2.29 7.16 19.08
CA LEU A 23 -1.89 5.84 19.57
C LEU A 23 -1.60 4.89 18.40
N PHE A 24 -2.41 4.93 17.35
CA PHE A 24 -2.16 4.14 16.14
C PHE A 24 -0.84 4.56 15.47
N TYR A 25 -0.60 5.85 15.32
CA TYR A 25 0.65 6.38 14.78
C TYR A 25 1.87 5.95 15.61
N PHE A 26 1.78 5.96 16.94
CA PHE A 26 2.87 5.49 17.80
C PHE A 26 3.21 4.01 17.58
N ASN A 27 2.20 3.16 17.36
CA ASN A 27 2.40 1.72 17.20
C ASN A 27 2.71 1.29 15.75
N TYR A 28 2.18 1.99 14.76
CA TYR A 28 2.18 1.58 13.36
C TYR A 28 2.76 2.62 12.40
N GLY A 29 3.16 3.79 12.90
CA GLY A 29 3.71 4.89 12.12
C GLY A 29 2.72 5.45 11.10
N ASP A 30 3.24 5.73 9.92
CA ASP A 30 2.54 6.36 8.79
C ASP A 30 1.60 5.40 8.01
N LEU A 31 1.30 4.23 8.56
CA LEU A 31 0.44 3.24 7.90
C LEU A 31 -0.95 3.77 7.50
N PRO A 32 -1.63 4.65 8.28
CA PRO A 32 -2.93 5.18 7.89
C PRO A 32 -2.92 5.98 6.58
N TYR A 33 -1.80 6.61 6.22
CA TYR A 33 -1.70 7.37 4.97
C TYR A 33 -1.83 6.49 3.73
N LEU A 34 -1.67 5.17 3.86
CA LEU A 34 -1.94 4.22 2.79
C LEU A 34 -3.43 4.24 2.35
N LEU A 35 -4.35 4.64 3.22
CA LEU A 35 -5.77 4.79 2.88
C LEU A 35 -6.03 5.95 1.91
N ASP A 36 -5.11 6.91 1.83
CA ASP A 36 -5.17 8.04 0.90
C ASP A 36 -4.46 7.79 -0.43
N VAL A 37 -3.69 6.70 -0.53
CA VAL A 37 -2.99 6.35 -1.76
C VAL A 37 -4.01 5.97 -2.82
N LYS A 38 -4.06 6.75 -3.89
CA LYS A 38 -4.91 6.47 -5.04
C LYS A 38 -4.42 5.21 -5.75
N VAL A 39 -5.21 4.14 -5.63
CA VAL A 39 -4.96 2.88 -6.33
C VAL A 39 -5.70 2.88 -7.66
N ASP A 40 -4.95 2.88 -8.77
CA ASP A 40 -5.54 2.65 -10.09
C ASP A 40 -5.85 1.15 -10.25
N LYS A 41 -7.15 0.83 -10.23
CA LYS A 41 -7.66 -0.55 -10.37
C LYS A 41 -7.29 -1.16 -11.72
N ASN A 42 -7.23 -0.37 -12.79
CA ASN A 42 -6.87 -0.86 -14.11
C ASN A 42 -5.38 -1.19 -14.18
N LEU A 43 -4.54 -0.34 -13.58
CA LEU A 43 -3.10 -0.61 -13.46
C LEU A 43 -2.86 -1.89 -12.68
N PHE A 44 -3.46 -2.04 -11.49
CA PHE A 44 -3.33 -3.27 -10.71
C PHE A 44 -3.82 -4.50 -11.49
N ARG A 45 -4.97 -4.41 -12.17
CA ARG A 45 -5.45 -5.49 -13.02
C ARG A 45 -4.46 -5.85 -14.14
N ALA A 46 -3.80 -4.87 -14.74
CA ALA A 46 -2.74 -5.12 -15.72
C ALA A 46 -1.54 -5.82 -15.05
N LEU A 47 -1.10 -5.35 -13.88
CA LEU A 47 0.02 -5.92 -13.11
C LEU A 47 -0.25 -7.36 -12.66
N THR A 48 -1.49 -7.71 -12.31
CA THR A 48 -1.81 -9.09 -11.89
C THR A 48 -1.50 -10.15 -12.96
N GLN A 49 -1.48 -9.79 -14.24
CA GLN A 49 -1.09 -10.69 -15.32
C GLN A 49 0.39 -11.09 -15.28
N TYR A 50 1.20 -10.26 -14.61
CA TYR A 50 2.64 -10.45 -14.46
C TYR A 50 3.01 -11.02 -13.08
N TRP A 51 2.03 -11.34 -12.22
CA TRP A 51 2.31 -11.92 -10.89
C TRP A 51 2.82 -13.35 -11.03
N ASN A 52 4.04 -13.59 -10.57
CA ASN A 52 4.67 -14.90 -10.55
C ASN A 52 4.56 -15.52 -9.15
N LEU A 53 3.71 -16.53 -9.02
CA LEU A 53 3.44 -17.19 -7.75
C LEU A 53 4.69 -17.87 -7.15
N ALA A 54 5.58 -18.41 -7.98
CA ALA A 54 6.78 -19.13 -7.51
C ALA A 54 7.78 -18.20 -6.81
N TYR A 55 7.83 -16.94 -7.22
CA TYR A 55 8.75 -15.92 -6.68
C TYR A 55 8.05 -14.87 -5.81
N SER A 56 6.72 -14.90 -5.74
CA SER A 56 5.90 -13.90 -5.02
C SER A 56 6.23 -12.45 -5.44
N CYS A 57 6.48 -12.23 -6.73
CA CYS A 57 6.82 -10.93 -7.31
C CYS A 57 6.23 -10.76 -8.72
N PHE A 58 6.23 -9.52 -9.23
CA PHE A 58 5.83 -9.25 -10.61
C PHE A 58 7.02 -9.41 -11.56
N THR A 59 6.89 -10.25 -12.59
CA THR A 59 7.94 -10.53 -13.57
C THR A 59 7.58 -9.98 -14.95
N PHE A 60 8.43 -9.10 -15.50
CA PHE A 60 8.24 -8.50 -16.82
C PHE A 60 9.29 -9.04 -17.79
N GLY A 61 8.97 -10.15 -18.45
CA GLY A 61 9.94 -10.83 -19.32
C GLY A 61 11.15 -11.34 -18.51
N LYS A 62 12.37 -11.00 -18.94
CA LYS A 62 13.63 -11.36 -18.24
C LYS A 62 14.08 -10.31 -17.23
N VAL A 63 13.29 -9.26 -16.99
CA VAL A 63 13.63 -8.19 -16.07
C VAL A 63 12.78 -8.35 -14.82
N ASP A 64 13.44 -8.61 -13.70
CA ASP A 64 12.81 -8.57 -12.39
C ASP A 64 12.52 -7.11 -12.04
N LEU A 65 11.25 -6.78 -11.79
CA LEU A 65 10.84 -5.45 -11.30
C LEU A 65 10.83 -5.39 -9.77
N VAL A 66 11.53 -6.30 -9.09
CA VAL A 66 11.67 -6.22 -7.64
C VAL A 66 12.45 -4.93 -7.36
N PRO A 67 11.84 -3.92 -6.70
CA PRO A 67 12.60 -2.76 -6.30
C PRO A 67 13.75 -3.26 -5.43
N THR A 68 14.97 -2.79 -5.69
CA THR A 68 16.07 -3.17 -4.82
C THR A 68 15.78 -2.68 -3.39
N VAL A 69 16.44 -3.27 -2.39
CA VAL A 69 16.22 -2.87 -0.99
C VAL A 69 16.46 -1.36 -0.81
N GLU A 70 17.39 -0.80 -1.58
CA GLU A 70 17.68 0.62 -1.69
C GLU A 70 16.51 1.43 -2.27
N GLU A 71 15.84 0.96 -3.32
CA GLU A 71 14.70 1.65 -3.91
C GLU A 71 13.46 1.61 -2.98
N CYS A 72 13.26 0.50 -2.27
CA CYS A 72 12.22 0.38 -1.25
C CYS A 72 12.47 1.27 -0.03
N THR A 73 13.71 1.36 0.44
CA THR A 73 14.07 2.27 1.54
C THR A 73 13.92 3.74 1.14
N ILE A 74 14.25 4.09 -0.10
CA ILE A 74 13.99 5.43 -0.64
C ILE A 74 12.49 5.75 -0.61
N LEU A 75 11.62 4.86 -1.10
CA LEU A 75 10.17 5.07 -1.07
C LEU A 75 9.58 5.19 0.34
N LEU A 76 10.12 4.44 1.31
CA LEU A 76 9.65 4.43 2.70
C LEU A 76 10.24 5.57 3.55
N CYS A 77 11.41 6.09 3.20
CA CYS A 77 12.08 7.19 3.91
C CYS A 77 11.82 8.57 3.30
N PHE A 78 11.10 8.68 2.19
CA PHE A 78 10.73 9.98 1.64
C PHE A 78 9.68 10.66 2.54
N PRO A 79 10.00 11.80 3.18
CA PRO A 79 8.97 12.65 3.74
C PRO A 79 8.23 13.25 2.54
N ARG A 80 6.93 12.96 2.41
CA ARG A 80 6.09 13.71 1.47
C ARG A 80 6.01 15.15 1.98
N ILE A 81 6.59 16.07 1.22
CA ILE A 81 6.36 17.53 1.30
C ILE A 81 4.88 17.80 1.06
#